data_AF-A0A2M7A3V5-F1
#
_entry.id   AF-A0A2M7A3V5-F1
#
_cell.length_a   1.000
_cell.length_b   1.000
_cell.length_c   1.000
_cell.angle_alpha   90.00
_cell.angle_beta   90.00
_cell.angle_gamma   90.00
#
_symmetry.space_group_name_H-M   'P 1'
#
loop_
_entity.id
_entity.type
_entity.pdbx_description
1 polymer ?
#
loop_
_entity_poly.entity_id
_entity_poly.type
_entity_poly.pdbx_seq_one_letter_code
_entity_poly.pdbx_strand_id
1 'polypeptide(L)'
;MRITVFGAGGPVAGAAIDALTRGRHSLALADLDESRLAAYQNQHPILRVDISDADAVLNAARGSDILLNCSVVRERYPAAFDVNCLGALNVMRAAQTMGIRKVIHTGPMCALTDDPGDWSNDHDVTEGSLSRPGTNLYFITKHLGQEVCRIFAERHGIQVIALLLCAIHDKRTTGTPVVIKGFDRAASLVELEDIGSAIVCAGECGPLPHVFESFFLVSDVPHRRLSSEKARQLLGWTPKEKFEWMYTR
;
A
#
# COMPACT_ATOMS: atom_id res chain seq x y z
N MET A 1 -5.25 10.98 -14.82
CA MET A 1 -4.80 9.66 -15.35
C MET A 1 -5.86 8.62 -15.02
N ARG A 2 -5.92 7.53 -15.78
CA ARG A 2 -6.80 6.39 -15.48
C ARG A 2 -6.09 5.40 -14.56
N ILE A 3 -6.70 5.10 -13.41
CA ILE A 3 -6.12 4.24 -12.37
C ILE A 3 -7.05 3.05 -12.14
N THR A 4 -6.54 1.83 -12.30
CA THR A 4 -7.24 0.63 -11.81
C THR A 4 -6.82 0.37 -10.37
N VAL A 5 -7.79 0.29 -9.46
CA VAL A 5 -7.58 0.04 -8.03
C VAL A 5 -8.01 -1.38 -7.70
N PHE A 6 -7.06 -2.25 -7.40
CA PHE A 6 -7.33 -3.62 -6.95
C PHE A 6 -7.47 -3.70 -5.42
N GLY A 7 -8.43 -4.48 -4.93
CA GLY A 7 -8.79 -4.50 -3.51
C GLY A 7 -9.53 -3.22 -3.10
N ALA A 8 -10.34 -2.68 -4.02
CA ALA A 8 -11.00 -1.38 -3.88
C ALA A 8 -11.98 -1.32 -2.69
N GLY A 9 -12.48 -2.45 -2.20
CA GLY A 9 -13.38 -2.54 -1.05
C GLY A 9 -12.69 -2.49 0.32
N GLY A 10 -11.36 -2.34 0.35
CA GLY A 10 -10.57 -2.23 1.59
C GLY A 10 -10.45 -0.78 2.11
N PRO A 11 -10.15 -0.60 3.40
CA PRO A 11 -10.08 0.74 4.02
C PRO A 11 -8.99 1.64 3.41
N VAL A 12 -7.81 1.08 3.10
CA VAL A 12 -6.72 1.81 2.44
C VAL A 12 -7.14 2.27 1.04
N ALA A 13 -7.82 1.41 0.29
CA ALA A 13 -8.35 1.77 -1.02
C ALA A 13 -9.46 2.82 -0.91
N GLY A 14 -10.35 2.73 0.09
CA GLY A 14 -11.37 3.75 0.36
C GLY A 14 -10.74 5.13 0.59
N ALA A 15 -9.70 5.23 1.40
CA ALA A 15 -8.96 6.48 1.60
C ALA A 15 -8.27 6.98 0.32
N ALA A 16 -7.74 6.07 -0.50
CA ALA A 16 -7.16 6.39 -1.80
C ALA A 16 -8.22 6.93 -2.77
N ILE A 17 -9.38 6.28 -2.85
CA ILE A 17 -10.51 6.68 -3.71
C ILE A 17 -11.00 8.08 -3.30
N ASP A 18 -11.25 8.29 -2.00
CA ASP A 18 -11.65 9.59 -1.46
C ASP A 18 -10.68 10.71 -1.86
N ALA A 19 -9.36 10.44 -1.81
CA ALA A 19 -8.32 11.41 -2.15
C ALA A 19 -8.17 11.62 -3.67
N LEU A 20 -8.15 10.53 -4.46
CA LEU A 20 -7.95 10.56 -5.91
C LEU A 20 -9.14 11.19 -6.66
N THR A 21 -10.38 10.98 -6.19
CA THR A 21 -11.59 11.54 -6.80
C THR A 21 -11.69 13.07 -6.67
N ARG A 22 -10.95 13.68 -5.73
CA ARG A 22 -10.81 15.15 -5.64
C ARG A 22 -9.90 15.72 -6.72
N GLY A 23 -9.09 14.88 -7.36
CA GLY A 23 -8.14 15.25 -8.40
C GLY A 23 -8.68 15.06 -9.82
N ARG A 24 -7.77 15.02 -10.80
CA ARG A 24 -8.09 14.81 -12.23
C ARG A 24 -7.88 13.35 -12.66
N HIS A 25 -8.22 12.41 -11.78
CA HIS A 25 -8.06 10.97 -12.02
C HIS A 25 -9.40 10.31 -12.33
N SER A 26 -9.40 9.38 -13.27
CA SER A 26 -10.52 8.48 -13.52
C SER A 26 -10.19 7.12 -12.92
N LEU A 27 -11.11 6.54 -12.16
CA LEU A 27 -10.87 5.30 -11.43
C LEU A 27 -11.65 4.15 -12.03
N ALA A 28 -11.07 2.96 -12.06
CA ALA A 28 -11.78 1.69 -12.21
C ALA A 28 -11.56 0.88 -10.93
N LEU A 29 -12.64 0.53 -10.24
CA LEU A 29 -12.59 -0.09 -8.91
C LEU A 29 -12.77 -1.59 -9.05
N ALA A 30 -11.74 -2.35 -8.69
CA ALA A 30 -11.70 -3.80 -8.83
C ALA A 30 -11.67 -4.47 -7.45
N ASP A 31 -12.64 -5.34 -7.18
CA ASP A 31 -12.70 -6.15 -5.97
C ASP A 31 -13.40 -7.49 -6.25
N LEU A 32 -13.15 -8.51 -5.43
CA LEU A 32 -13.85 -9.78 -5.52
C LEU A 32 -15.30 -9.66 -5.06
N ASP A 33 -15.54 -8.77 -4.08
CA ASP A 33 -16.83 -8.51 -3.45
C ASP A 33 -17.36 -7.12 -3.84
N GLU A 34 -18.11 -7.05 -4.93
CA GLU A 34 -18.68 -5.80 -5.46
C GLU A 34 -19.63 -5.10 -4.49
N SER A 35 -20.20 -5.82 -3.51
CA SER A 35 -21.11 -5.22 -2.53
C SER A 35 -20.41 -4.15 -1.67
N ARG A 36 -19.09 -4.30 -1.48
CA ARG A 36 -18.24 -3.31 -0.78
C ARG A 36 -18.04 -2.03 -1.57
N LEU A 37 -18.37 -2.05 -2.86
CA LEU A 37 -18.22 -0.91 -3.78
C LEU A 37 -19.55 -0.21 -4.08
N ALA A 38 -20.65 -0.62 -3.44
CA ALA A 38 -21.98 -0.08 -3.70
C ALA A 38 -22.03 1.46 -3.60
N ALA A 39 -21.28 2.07 -2.68
CA ALA A 39 -21.21 3.52 -2.52
C ALA A 39 -20.61 4.26 -3.74
N TYR A 40 -19.88 3.56 -4.59
CA TYR A 40 -19.15 4.12 -5.73
C TYR A 40 -19.78 3.79 -7.10
N GLN A 41 -20.85 2.98 -7.15
CA GLN A 41 -21.47 2.46 -8.39
C GLN A 41 -21.84 3.53 -9.41
N ASN A 42 -22.22 4.73 -8.96
CA ASN A 42 -22.62 5.83 -9.84
C ASN A 42 -21.48 6.81 -10.18
N GLN A 43 -20.27 6.57 -9.66
CA GLN A 43 -19.12 7.48 -9.77
C GLN A 43 -17.99 6.86 -10.61
N HIS A 44 -17.79 5.55 -10.49
CA HIS A 44 -16.67 4.85 -11.08
C HIS A 44 -17.11 3.49 -11.66
N PRO A 45 -16.54 3.05 -12.79
CA PRO A 45 -16.64 1.67 -13.23
C PRO A 45 -16.24 0.69 -12.11
N ILE A 46 -17.10 -0.29 -11.85
CA ILE A 46 -16.83 -1.38 -10.90
C ILE A 46 -16.58 -2.66 -11.69
N LEU A 47 -15.55 -3.39 -11.26
CA LEU A 47 -15.10 -4.63 -11.87
C LEU A 47 -15.06 -5.72 -10.80
N ARG A 48 -15.81 -6.80 -10.98
CA ARG A 48 -15.62 -8.01 -10.19
C ARG A 48 -14.34 -8.71 -10.60
N VAL A 49 -13.32 -8.70 -9.75
CA VAL A 49 -12.00 -9.25 -10.05
C VAL A 49 -11.49 -10.07 -8.88
N ASP A 50 -11.25 -11.35 -9.11
CA ASP A 50 -10.35 -12.14 -8.27
C ASP A 50 -8.91 -11.80 -8.67
N ILE A 51 -8.12 -11.24 -7.75
CA ILE A 51 -6.74 -10.86 -8.03
C ILE A 51 -5.84 -12.08 -8.31
N SER A 52 -6.24 -13.29 -7.88
CA SER A 52 -5.52 -14.53 -8.16
C SER A 52 -5.78 -15.06 -9.59
N ASP A 53 -6.81 -14.56 -10.27
CA ASP A 53 -7.10 -14.85 -11.67
C ASP A 53 -6.33 -13.88 -12.59
N ALA A 54 -5.33 -14.43 -13.30
CA ALA A 54 -4.45 -13.65 -14.16
C ALA A 54 -5.20 -12.96 -15.32
N ASP A 55 -6.20 -13.61 -15.91
CA ASP A 55 -6.96 -13.06 -17.04
C ASP A 55 -7.91 -11.96 -16.58
N ALA A 56 -8.53 -12.13 -15.40
CA ALA A 56 -9.35 -11.10 -14.79
C ALA A 56 -8.53 -9.82 -14.50
N VAL A 57 -7.33 -9.97 -13.92
CA VAL A 57 -6.43 -8.86 -13.62
C VAL A 57 -5.94 -8.19 -14.91
N LEU A 58 -5.57 -8.96 -15.93
CA LEU A 58 -5.14 -8.45 -17.22
C LEU A 58 -6.23 -7.62 -17.91
N ASN A 59 -7.47 -8.11 -17.89
CA ASN A 59 -8.61 -7.40 -18.47
C ASN A 59 -8.93 -6.13 -17.69
N ALA A 60 -8.85 -6.15 -16.36
CA ALA A 60 -9.07 -4.98 -15.51
C ALA A 60 -7.99 -3.89 -15.67
N ALA A 61 -6.77 -4.26 -16.09
CA ALA A 61 -5.69 -3.33 -16.38
C ALA A 61 -5.84 -2.59 -17.73
N ARG A 62 -6.76 -3.02 -18.60
CA ARG A 62 -6.86 -2.50 -19.97
C ARG A 62 -7.17 -1.01 -20.01
N GLY A 63 -6.26 -0.26 -20.64
CA GLY A 63 -6.39 1.19 -20.85
C GLY A 63 -6.09 2.04 -19.61
N SER A 64 -5.50 1.45 -18.57
CA SER A 64 -5.08 2.18 -17.37
C SER A 64 -3.66 2.73 -17.54
N ASP A 65 -3.42 3.91 -16.98
CA ASP A 65 -2.11 4.54 -16.92
C ASP A 65 -1.31 4.08 -15.69
N ILE A 66 -2.04 3.72 -14.62
CA ILE A 66 -1.47 3.32 -13.32
C ILE A 66 -2.28 2.14 -12.77
N LEU A 67 -1.58 1.16 -12.19
CA LEU A 67 -2.21 0.12 -11.36
C LEU A 67 -1.92 0.38 -9.89
N LEU A 68 -2.97 0.48 -9.07
CA LEU A 68 -2.88 0.59 -7.61
C LEU A 68 -3.31 -0.75 -7.00
N ASN A 69 -2.40 -1.41 -6.29
CA ASN A 69 -2.69 -2.68 -5.61
C ASN A 69 -2.83 -2.48 -4.09
N CYS A 70 -4.09 -2.54 -3.62
CA CYS A 70 -4.48 -2.53 -2.21
C CYS A 70 -5.03 -3.88 -1.74
N SER A 71 -4.94 -4.93 -2.57
CA SER A 71 -5.44 -6.26 -2.22
C SER A 71 -4.70 -6.86 -1.02
N VAL A 72 -5.47 -7.53 -0.16
CA VAL A 72 -4.94 -8.13 1.06
C VAL A 72 -5.83 -9.28 1.57
N VAL A 73 -5.18 -10.37 1.99
CA VAL A 73 -5.74 -11.38 2.89
C VAL A 73 -4.73 -11.63 4.00
N ARG A 74 -5.15 -11.61 5.27
CA ARG A 74 -4.23 -11.69 6.41
C ARG A 74 -4.03 -13.10 6.94
N GLU A 75 -5.12 -13.72 7.40
CA GLU A 75 -5.04 -14.91 8.26
C GLU A 75 -5.46 -16.21 7.56
N ARG A 76 -6.03 -16.13 6.35
CA ARG A 76 -6.62 -17.29 5.68
C ARG A 76 -5.60 -17.99 4.79
N TYR A 77 -5.17 -19.20 5.18
CA TYR A 77 -4.39 -20.09 4.32
C TYR A 77 -5.30 -20.97 3.43
N PRO A 78 -4.95 -21.26 2.16
CA PRO A 78 -3.82 -20.72 1.40
C PRO A 78 -4.08 -19.34 0.76
N ALA A 79 -5.31 -18.81 0.86
CA ALA A 79 -5.74 -17.58 0.19
C ALA A 79 -4.84 -16.35 0.39
N ALA A 80 -4.10 -16.26 1.51
CA ALA A 80 -3.09 -15.23 1.72
C ALA A 80 -1.97 -15.26 0.67
N PHE A 81 -1.49 -16.44 0.27
CA PHE A 81 -0.52 -16.58 -0.81
C PHE A 81 -1.13 -16.19 -2.16
N ASP A 82 -2.35 -16.65 -2.43
CA ASP A 82 -3.06 -16.38 -3.68
C ASP A 82 -3.30 -14.88 -3.88
N VAL A 83 -3.69 -14.17 -2.83
CA VAL A 83 -3.99 -12.74 -2.90
C VAL A 83 -2.73 -11.89 -2.80
N ASN A 84 -1.90 -12.10 -1.78
CA ASN A 84 -0.81 -11.16 -1.48
C ASN A 84 0.41 -11.36 -2.39
N CYS A 85 0.70 -12.60 -2.79
CA CYS A 85 1.88 -12.94 -3.60
C CYS A 85 1.50 -13.16 -5.07
N LEU A 86 0.64 -14.14 -5.34
CA LEU A 86 0.20 -14.42 -6.72
C LEU A 86 -0.58 -13.22 -7.31
N GLY A 87 -1.41 -12.55 -6.51
CA GLY A 87 -2.06 -11.32 -6.95
C GLY A 87 -1.09 -10.20 -7.31
N ALA A 88 -0.01 -10.02 -6.55
CA ALA A 88 1.05 -9.07 -6.91
C ALA A 88 1.75 -9.44 -8.23
N LEU A 89 2.02 -10.74 -8.43
CA LEU A 89 2.57 -11.26 -9.69
C LEU A 89 1.64 -10.97 -10.87
N ASN A 90 0.33 -11.20 -10.72
CA ASN A 90 -0.65 -10.94 -11.76
C ASN A 90 -0.72 -9.46 -12.11
N VAL A 91 -0.69 -8.56 -11.12
CA VAL A 91 -0.65 -7.10 -11.35
C VAL A 91 0.60 -6.70 -12.13
N MET A 92 1.79 -7.21 -11.75
CA MET A 92 3.03 -6.88 -12.45
C MET A 92 3.07 -7.45 -13.87
N ARG A 93 2.54 -8.66 -14.09
CA ARG A 93 2.38 -9.25 -15.43
C ARG A 93 1.41 -8.46 -16.29
N ALA A 94 0.30 -7.99 -15.72
CA ALA A 94 -0.64 -7.13 -16.42
C ALA A 94 0.01 -5.80 -16.81
N ALA A 95 0.77 -5.18 -15.89
CA ALA A 95 1.51 -3.96 -16.19
C ALA A 95 2.52 -4.16 -17.34
N GLN A 96 3.32 -5.22 -17.27
CA GLN A 96 4.26 -5.59 -18.34
C GLN A 96 3.56 -5.79 -19.68
N THR A 97 2.49 -6.60 -19.70
CA THR A 97 1.77 -6.99 -20.92
C THR A 97 1.08 -5.80 -21.58
N MET A 98 0.52 -4.89 -20.77
CA MET A 98 -0.20 -3.71 -21.26
C MET A 98 0.72 -2.50 -21.50
N GLY A 99 2.02 -2.62 -21.23
CA GLY A 99 2.97 -1.50 -21.36
C GLY A 99 2.78 -0.40 -20.31
N ILE A 100 2.13 -0.70 -19.18
CA ILE A 100 1.89 0.25 -18.08
C ILE A 100 3.20 0.45 -17.33
N ARG A 101 3.64 1.71 -17.22
CA ARG A 101 4.96 2.06 -16.69
C ARG A 101 4.96 2.47 -15.23
N LYS A 102 3.80 2.54 -14.57
CA LYS A 102 3.69 2.91 -13.15
C LYS A 102 2.76 1.98 -12.38
N VAL A 103 3.24 1.45 -11.26
CA VAL A 103 2.47 0.64 -10.32
C VAL A 103 2.68 1.17 -8.90
N ILE A 104 1.59 1.36 -8.17
CA ILE A 104 1.62 1.67 -6.74
C ILE A 104 1.24 0.40 -6.00
N HIS A 105 2.11 -0.08 -5.12
CA HIS A 105 1.89 -1.29 -4.34
C HIS A 105 1.85 -0.94 -2.86
N THR A 106 0.82 -1.40 -2.14
CA THR A 106 0.75 -1.22 -0.69
C THR A 106 1.15 -2.52 0.01
N GLY A 107 1.88 -2.42 1.11
CA GLY A 107 2.20 -3.56 1.95
C GLY A 107 2.67 -3.13 3.33
N PRO A 108 2.84 -4.05 4.27
CA PRO A 108 3.36 -3.70 5.57
C PRO A 108 4.85 -3.35 5.45
N MET A 109 5.32 -2.51 6.36
CA MET A 109 6.73 -2.53 6.72
C MET A 109 7.05 -3.89 7.36
N CYS A 110 7.92 -4.67 6.74
CA CYS A 110 8.40 -5.96 7.27
C CYS A 110 9.71 -5.73 8.04
N ALA A 111 9.72 -4.87 9.04
CA ALA A 111 10.96 -4.54 9.79
C ALA A 111 10.75 -4.52 11.31
N LEU A 112 9.58 -4.05 11.76
CA LEU A 112 9.16 -4.10 13.15
C LEU A 112 7.96 -5.06 13.20
N THR A 113 8.17 -6.33 13.52
CA THR A 113 7.13 -7.38 13.52
C THR A 113 6.94 -8.05 14.88
N ASP A 114 7.72 -7.66 15.89
CA ASP A 114 7.82 -8.25 17.23
C ASP A 114 8.23 -9.73 17.23
N ASP A 115 8.80 -10.21 16.11
CA ASP A 115 9.42 -11.52 16.02
C ASP A 115 10.88 -11.45 16.49
N PRO A 116 11.42 -12.51 17.11
CA PRO A 116 12.82 -12.55 17.50
C PRO A 116 13.77 -12.25 16.32
N GLY A 117 14.62 -11.24 16.48
CA GLY A 117 15.62 -10.86 15.47
C GLY A 117 15.10 -9.94 14.36
N ASP A 118 13.91 -9.36 14.55
CA ASP A 118 13.50 -8.17 13.81
C ASP A 118 14.28 -6.92 14.28
N TRP A 119 13.90 -5.75 13.78
CA TRP A 119 14.55 -4.48 14.13
C TRP A 119 13.87 -3.79 15.33
N SER A 120 13.13 -4.55 16.16
CA SER A 120 12.33 -3.99 17.26
C SER A 120 13.16 -3.40 18.40
N ASN A 121 14.46 -3.66 18.45
CA ASN A 121 15.38 -3.07 19.43
C ASN A 121 16.40 -2.12 18.81
N ASP A 122 16.28 -1.81 17.51
CA ASP A 122 17.22 -0.98 16.77
C ASP A 122 16.70 0.45 16.54
N HIS A 123 17.63 1.35 16.30
CA HIS A 123 17.41 2.74 15.89
C HIS A 123 17.78 2.93 14.42
N ASP A 124 17.34 4.05 13.83
CA ASP A 124 17.63 4.41 12.44
C ASP A 124 17.24 3.32 11.43
N VAL A 125 16.09 2.66 11.66
CA VAL A 125 15.51 1.72 10.71
C VAL A 125 15.02 2.50 9.49
N THR A 126 15.53 2.15 8.31
CA THR A 126 15.21 2.82 7.04
C THR A 126 14.51 1.87 6.08
N GLU A 127 13.96 2.39 4.98
CA GLU A 127 13.35 1.56 3.94
C GLU A 127 14.34 0.62 3.22
N GLY A 128 15.64 0.83 3.41
CA GLY A 128 16.71 -0.05 2.94
C GLY A 128 17.13 -1.13 3.94
N SER A 129 16.61 -1.11 5.17
CA SER A 129 16.88 -2.16 6.16
C SER A 129 16.33 -3.51 5.68
N LEU A 130 17.06 -4.60 5.99
CA LEU A 130 16.65 -5.94 5.54
C LEU A 130 15.26 -6.28 6.06
N SER A 131 14.40 -6.80 5.18
CA SER A 131 13.07 -7.25 5.59
C SER A 131 13.15 -8.46 6.52
N ARG A 132 12.37 -8.42 7.59
CA ARG A 132 12.18 -9.43 8.64
C ARG A 132 10.68 -9.71 8.76
N PRO A 133 10.07 -10.49 7.84
CA PRO A 133 8.63 -10.79 7.89
C PRO A 133 8.24 -11.78 9.00
N GLY A 134 9.23 -12.40 9.66
CA GLY A 134 9.01 -13.35 10.73
C GLY A 134 8.18 -14.57 10.33
N THR A 135 7.35 -15.07 11.25
CA THR A 135 6.56 -16.31 11.04
C THR A 135 5.09 -16.06 10.73
N ASN A 136 4.64 -14.80 10.81
CA ASN A 136 3.26 -14.44 10.57
C ASN A 136 2.90 -14.54 9.08
N LEU A 137 1.81 -15.27 8.77
CA LEU A 137 1.38 -15.55 7.39
C LEU A 137 1.18 -14.29 6.54
N TYR A 138 0.60 -13.23 7.11
CA TYR A 138 0.38 -11.97 6.40
C TYR A 138 1.70 -11.31 5.99
N PHE A 139 2.64 -11.21 6.93
CA PHE A 139 3.94 -10.60 6.65
C PHE A 139 4.75 -11.42 5.65
N ILE A 140 4.78 -12.76 5.78
CA ILE A 140 5.45 -13.64 4.81
C ILE A 140 4.90 -13.41 3.41
N THR A 141 3.58 -13.48 3.26
CA THR A 141 2.95 -13.45 1.93
C THR A 141 3.00 -12.06 1.28
N LYS A 142 2.90 -10.97 2.06
CA LYS A 142 3.10 -9.61 1.54
C LYS A 142 4.55 -9.30 1.21
N HIS A 143 5.51 -9.81 1.99
CA HIS A 143 6.92 -9.67 1.68
C HIS A 143 7.26 -10.34 0.35
N LEU A 144 6.77 -11.56 0.11
CA LEU A 144 6.94 -12.24 -1.18
C LEU A 144 6.32 -11.44 -2.33
N GLY A 145 5.13 -10.86 -2.14
CA GLY A 145 4.50 -9.98 -3.13
C GLY A 145 5.32 -8.71 -3.43
N GLN A 146 5.92 -8.09 -2.41
CA GLN A 146 6.82 -6.94 -2.57
C GLN A 146 8.08 -7.31 -3.36
N GLU A 147 8.67 -8.47 -3.11
CA GLU A 147 9.82 -8.96 -3.87
C GLU A 147 9.48 -9.22 -5.33
N VAL A 148 8.29 -9.77 -5.61
CA VAL A 148 7.79 -9.90 -6.99
C VAL A 148 7.71 -8.53 -7.67
N CYS A 149 7.15 -7.53 -7.00
CA CYS A 149 7.08 -6.17 -7.53
C CYS A 149 8.47 -5.58 -7.81
N ARG A 150 9.43 -5.74 -6.90
CA ARG A 150 10.82 -5.28 -7.07
C ARG A 150 11.50 -5.94 -8.27
N ILE A 151 11.44 -7.28 -8.36
CA ILE A 151 12.06 -8.04 -9.45
C ILE A 151 11.48 -7.62 -10.81
N PHE A 152 10.16 -7.46 -10.91
CA PHE A 152 9.53 -7.01 -12.16
C PHE A 152 9.87 -5.56 -12.50
N ALA A 153 9.94 -4.66 -11.51
CA ALA A 153 10.34 -3.27 -11.71
C ALA A 153 11.74 -3.20 -12.35
N GLU A 154 12.71 -3.87 -11.73
CA GLU A 154 14.10 -3.91 -12.18
C GLU A 154 14.24 -4.57 -13.56
N ARG A 155 13.53 -5.68 -13.80
CA ARG A 155 13.64 -6.44 -15.05
C ARG A 155 12.94 -5.78 -16.24
N HIS A 156 11.84 -5.05 -16.00
CA HIS A 156 10.98 -4.54 -17.06
C HIS A 156 10.91 -3.01 -17.12
N GLY A 157 11.64 -2.30 -16.26
CA GLY A 157 11.67 -0.84 -16.24
C GLY A 157 10.30 -0.23 -15.90
N ILE A 158 9.54 -0.90 -15.03
CA ILE A 158 8.26 -0.42 -14.51
C ILE A 158 8.56 0.34 -13.22
N GLN A 159 8.14 1.61 -13.14
CA GLN A 159 8.27 2.38 -11.90
C GLN A 159 7.27 1.85 -10.86
N VAL A 160 7.78 1.19 -9.84
CA VAL A 160 7.04 0.68 -8.70
C VAL A 160 7.29 1.56 -7.48
N ILE A 161 6.20 2.03 -6.89
CA ILE A 161 6.19 2.80 -5.65
C ILE A 161 5.57 1.91 -4.57
N ALA A 162 6.41 1.37 -3.70
CA ALA A 162 5.99 0.51 -2.59
C ALA A 162 5.71 1.35 -1.34
N LEU A 163 4.44 1.58 -1.03
CA LEU A 163 4.00 2.30 0.16
C LEU A 163 3.93 1.33 1.33
N LEU A 164 4.89 1.44 2.25
CA LEU A 164 5.04 0.59 3.42
C LEU A 164 4.19 1.16 4.56
N LEU A 165 3.04 0.53 4.77
CA LEU A 165 2.07 0.89 5.79
C LEU A 165 2.60 0.45 7.15
N CYS A 166 2.64 1.41 8.08
CA CYS A 166 2.95 1.16 9.48
C CYS A 166 1.63 0.95 10.28
N ALA A 167 1.58 1.36 11.55
CA ALA A 167 0.37 1.24 12.34
C ALA A 167 -0.70 2.25 11.86
N ILE A 168 -1.80 1.76 11.31
CA ILE A 168 -2.86 2.63 10.75
C ILE A 168 -3.84 3.03 11.85
N HIS A 169 -3.99 4.33 12.04
CA HIS A 169 -5.06 4.92 12.83
C HIS A 169 -6.18 5.41 11.89
N ASP A 170 -7.43 5.22 12.30
CA ASP A 170 -8.59 5.76 11.59
C ASP A 170 -9.48 6.49 12.59
N LYS A 171 -9.45 7.83 12.54
CA LYS A 171 -10.25 8.70 13.43
C LYS A 171 -11.76 8.54 13.23
N ARG A 172 -12.21 7.97 12.10
CA ARG A 172 -13.63 7.72 11.81
C ARG A 172 -14.16 6.53 12.62
N THR A 173 -13.28 5.63 13.05
CA THR A 173 -13.61 4.53 13.95
C THR A 173 -13.35 4.93 15.40
N THR A 174 -14.39 5.39 16.10
CA THR A 174 -14.37 6.04 17.42
C THR A 174 -13.96 5.17 18.62
N GLY A 175 -13.17 4.10 18.46
CA GLY A 175 -12.90 3.23 19.62
C GLY A 175 -11.61 2.42 19.64
N THR A 176 -10.93 2.19 18.52
CA THR A 176 -9.66 1.45 18.55
C THR A 176 -8.93 1.69 17.23
N PRO A 177 -7.62 2.01 17.23
CA PRO A 177 -6.81 1.89 16.01
C PRO A 177 -7.07 0.53 15.36
N VAL A 178 -6.99 0.39 14.03
CA VAL A 178 -7.03 -0.94 13.40
C VAL A 178 -5.79 -1.70 13.89
N VAL A 179 -5.97 -2.50 14.94
CA VAL A 179 -4.86 -3.05 15.73
C VAL A 179 -4.16 -4.15 14.95
N ILE A 180 -2.97 -3.87 14.46
CA ILE A 180 -1.95 -4.90 14.28
C ILE A 180 -1.35 -5.09 15.69
N LYS A 181 -1.67 -6.21 16.34
CA LYS A 181 -1.16 -6.52 17.69
C LYS A 181 0.37 -6.59 17.64
N GLY A 182 1.04 -6.03 18.64
CA GLY A 182 2.49 -6.14 18.86
C GLY A 182 3.23 -4.80 18.83
N PHE A 183 2.91 -3.92 17.87
CA PHE A 183 3.69 -2.70 17.60
C PHE A 183 3.87 -1.80 18.83
N ASP A 184 5.07 -1.21 18.97
CA ASP A 184 5.30 0.02 19.72
C ASP A 184 4.44 1.15 19.10
N ARG A 185 3.19 1.21 19.59
CA ARG A 185 2.08 1.92 18.95
C ARG A 185 2.32 3.40 18.79
N ALA A 186 3.19 4.02 19.59
CA ALA A 186 3.40 5.46 19.53
C ALA A 186 4.41 5.87 18.44
N ALA A 187 5.30 4.97 18.03
CA ALA A 187 6.48 5.32 17.23
C ALA A 187 6.29 5.12 15.71
N SER A 188 5.15 4.59 15.26
CA SER A 188 4.96 4.13 13.88
C SER A 188 3.55 4.39 13.31
N LEU A 189 2.84 5.41 13.82
CA LEU A 189 1.46 5.66 13.41
C LEU A 189 1.34 6.46 12.12
N VAL A 190 0.29 6.18 11.35
CA VAL A 190 -0.15 7.01 10.23
C VAL A 190 -1.68 7.07 10.21
N GLU A 191 -2.23 8.26 9.99
CA GLU A 191 -3.66 8.43 9.81
C GLU A 191 -4.09 7.87 8.44
N LEU A 192 -5.23 7.16 8.41
CA LEU A 192 -5.75 6.55 7.20
C LEU A 192 -5.96 7.56 6.06
N GLU A 193 -6.42 8.77 6.38
CA GLU A 193 -6.56 9.86 5.41
C GLU A 193 -5.21 10.32 4.83
N ASP A 194 -4.14 10.30 5.63
CA ASP A 194 -2.80 10.66 5.16
C ASP A 194 -2.24 9.62 4.19
N ILE A 195 -2.56 8.34 4.37
CA ILE A 195 -2.25 7.28 3.39
C ILE A 195 -2.91 7.59 2.04
N GLY A 196 -4.17 8.04 2.04
CA GLY A 196 -4.86 8.45 0.82
C GLY A 196 -4.11 9.56 0.08
N SER A 197 -3.63 10.58 0.79
CA SER A 197 -2.81 11.65 0.19
C SER A 197 -1.45 11.17 -0.31
N ALA A 198 -0.80 10.20 0.35
CA ALA A 198 0.44 9.59 -0.12
C ALA A 198 0.26 8.89 -1.47
N ILE A 199 -0.89 8.23 -1.66
CA ILE A 199 -1.24 7.57 -2.92
C ILE A 199 -1.44 8.58 -4.05
N VAL A 200 -2.03 9.75 -3.77
CA VAL A 200 -2.13 10.84 -4.75
C VAL A 200 -0.72 11.30 -5.16
N CYS A 201 0.15 11.60 -4.20
CA CYS A 201 1.54 11.99 -4.44
C CYS A 201 2.29 10.94 -5.27
N ALA A 202 2.15 9.66 -4.94
CA ALA A 202 2.75 8.55 -5.70
C ALA A 202 2.21 8.46 -7.15
N GLY A 203 0.91 8.67 -7.35
CA GLY A 203 0.31 8.69 -8.68
C GLY A 203 0.83 9.84 -9.54
N GLU A 204 1.03 11.00 -8.94
CA GLU A 204 1.40 12.25 -9.62
C GLU A 204 2.90 12.49 -9.72
N CYS A 205 3.73 11.75 -8.98
CA CYS A 205 5.18 11.94 -9.01
C CYS A 205 5.79 11.67 -10.39
N GLY A 206 6.90 12.34 -10.69
CA GLY A 206 7.71 12.07 -11.87
C GLY A 206 8.54 10.78 -11.74
N PRO A 207 9.55 10.62 -12.62
CA PRO A 207 10.58 9.59 -12.48
C PRO A 207 11.28 9.67 -11.12
N LEU A 208 11.50 8.51 -10.51
CA LEU A 208 12.24 8.37 -9.25
C LEU A 208 13.70 7.94 -9.50
N PRO A 209 14.61 8.07 -8.51
CA PRO A 209 16.02 7.68 -8.68
C PRO A 209 16.20 6.21 -9.10
N HIS A 210 15.36 5.32 -8.56
CA HIS A 210 15.29 3.92 -8.97
C HIS A 210 13.90 3.56 -9.47
N VAL A 211 13.82 2.52 -10.31
CA VAL A 211 12.55 1.98 -10.80
C VAL A 211 11.73 1.31 -9.70
N PHE A 212 12.36 0.88 -8.60
CA PHE A 212 11.67 0.42 -7.41
C PHE A 212 12.08 1.31 -6.23
N GLU A 213 11.11 1.97 -5.62
CA GLU A 213 11.32 2.75 -4.40
C GLU A 213 10.27 2.39 -3.36
N SER A 214 10.73 2.09 -2.14
CA SER A 214 9.90 1.89 -0.96
C SER A 214 9.87 3.15 -0.07
N PHE A 215 8.74 3.37 0.59
CA PHE A 215 8.50 4.55 1.44
C PHE A 215 7.78 4.15 2.71
N PHE A 216 8.34 4.50 3.87
CA PHE A 216 7.58 4.40 5.13
C PHE A 216 6.48 5.46 5.17
N LEU A 217 5.24 5.02 5.36
CA LEU A 217 4.14 5.91 5.67
C LEU A 217 3.98 5.96 7.19
N VAL A 218 4.56 7.00 7.78
CA VAL A 218 4.57 7.27 9.22
C VAL A 218 4.41 8.77 9.45
N SER A 219 3.76 9.12 10.56
CA SER A 219 3.55 10.49 11.02
C SER A 219 4.78 11.03 11.73
N ASP A 220 4.91 12.35 11.78
CA ASP A 220 6.02 13.01 12.48
C ASP A 220 5.80 12.95 14.01
N VAL A 221 6.08 11.79 14.62
CA VAL A 221 5.98 11.56 16.06
C VAL A 221 7.33 11.77 16.77
N PRO A 222 7.36 12.21 18.04
CA PRO A 222 8.60 12.57 18.75
C PRO A 222 9.66 11.47 18.84
N HIS A 223 9.24 10.20 18.82
CA HIS A 223 10.11 9.04 18.99
C HIS A 223 11.08 8.83 17.80
N ARG A 224 10.75 9.38 16.61
CA ARG A 224 11.60 9.42 15.39
C ARG A 224 12.26 8.09 15.00
N ARG A 225 11.65 6.98 15.38
CA ARG A 225 12.16 5.64 15.12
C ARG A 225 12.11 5.26 13.65
N LEU A 226 11.06 5.72 12.98
CA LEU A 226 10.86 5.66 11.54
C LEU A 226 10.74 7.09 11.03
N SER A 227 11.09 7.30 9.77
CA SER A 227 11.07 8.62 9.14
C SER A 227 10.28 8.59 7.84
N SER A 228 9.48 9.64 7.62
CA SER A 228 8.80 9.92 6.35
C SER A 228 9.64 10.81 5.42
N GLU A 229 10.90 11.11 5.78
CA GLU A 229 11.74 12.08 5.06
C GLU A 229 11.95 11.70 3.59
N LYS A 230 12.14 10.41 3.29
CA LYS A 230 12.26 9.94 1.91
C LYS A 230 11.00 10.22 1.09
N ALA A 231 9.82 10.00 1.69
CA ALA A 231 8.54 10.29 1.05
C ALA A 231 8.34 11.81 0.85
N ARG A 232 8.80 12.63 1.79
CA ARG A 232 8.81 14.09 1.67
C ARG A 232 9.69 14.56 0.53
N GLN A 233 10.91 14.04 0.42
CA GLN A 233 11.87 14.45 -0.60
C GLN A 233 11.49 13.99 -2.00
N LEU A 234 11.04 12.74 -2.16
CA LEU A 234 10.86 12.13 -3.48
C LEU A 234 9.40 12.15 -3.98
N LEU A 235 8.42 12.12 -3.07
CA LEU A 235 7.00 12.18 -3.44
C LEU A 235 6.36 13.56 -3.16
N GLY A 236 7.04 14.43 -2.41
CA GLY A 236 6.44 15.67 -1.92
C GLY A 236 5.32 15.43 -0.90
N TRP A 237 5.30 14.25 -0.26
CA TRP A 237 4.27 13.88 0.71
C TRP A 237 4.67 14.26 2.13
N THR A 238 3.73 14.75 2.92
CA THR A 238 3.94 14.98 4.36
C THR A 238 2.66 14.63 5.10
N PRO A 239 2.75 13.83 6.19
CA PRO A 239 1.59 13.49 7.01
C PRO A 239 1.01 14.74 7.66
N LYS A 240 -0.32 14.83 7.76
CA LYS A 240 -1.02 15.97 8.37
C LYS A 240 -1.32 15.71 9.84
N GLU A 241 -1.68 14.48 10.18
CA GLU A 241 -1.92 14.09 11.56
C GLU A 241 -0.59 14.00 12.31
N LYS A 242 -0.49 14.73 13.43
CA LYS A 242 0.71 14.81 14.26
C LYS A 242 0.59 14.03 15.56
N PHE A 243 -0.62 13.57 15.87
CA PHE A 243 -0.86 12.72 17.03
C PHE A 243 -0.51 13.38 18.37
N GLU A 244 -0.56 14.73 18.43
CA GLU A 244 -0.15 15.54 19.59
C GLU A 244 -0.83 15.09 20.89
N TRP A 245 -2.11 14.72 20.82
CA TRP A 245 -2.91 14.21 21.94
C TRP A 245 -2.32 12.97 22.65
N MET A 246 -1.37 12.24 22.06
CA MET A 246 -0.67 11.13 22.73
C MET A 246 0.50 11.57 23.62
N TYR A 247 1.05 12.77 23.40
CA TYR A 247 2.29 13.21 24.05
C TYR A 247 2.28 14.66 24.55
N THR A 248 1.23 15.42 24.28
CA THR A 248 0.97 16.74 24.87
C THR A 248 -0.14 16.62 25.90
N ARG A 249 0.05 17.22 27.08
CA ARG A 249 -0.95 17.27 28.16
C ARG A 249 -1.84 18.49 28.03
#